data_AF-A0AA95FKH9-F1
#
_entry.id   AF-A0AA95FKH9-F1
#
_cell.length_a   1.000
_cell.length_b   1.000
_cell.length_c   1.000
_cell.angle_alpha   90.00
_cell.angle_beta   90.00
_cell.angle_gamma   90.00
#
_symmetry.space_group_name_H-M   'P 1'
#
loop_
_entity.id
_entity.type
_entity.pdbx_description
1 polymer ?
#
loop_
_entity_poly.entity_id
_entity_poly.type
_entity_poly.pdbx_seq_one_letter_code
_entity_poly.pdbx_strand_id
1 'polypeptide(L)'
;MEIRGKSFNDSADSTVTVFTGVLDTAMKANKIIDCVKTHFDTNNIDLCLDGFDLVRKINDVVSLFAIATLDLAVSSKMLYNASNNWEKIYVIKNVYLTVFESFKTFNKYRQFLNVISEKALPHLQENFVNINNSIRTFKKEYKYETDMKTIRNNISGHISDDVDLYYKTIIKFDGDKTGEMIIEFIKITDDLNNFLTDILQQTYIHQPNQEVLKVAKKVIPNFNEMLFK
;
A
#
# COMPACT_ATOMS: atom_id res chain seq x y z
N MET A 1 -12.61 28.43 -24.78
CA MET A 1 -12.80 27.79 -23.48
C MET A 1 -11.76 26.68 -23.38
N GLU A 2 -10.57 27.02 -22.89
CA GLU A 2 -9.50 26.03 -22.68
C GLU A 2 -9.86 25.20 -21.46
N ILE A 3 -10.14 23.91 -21.66
CA ILE A 3 -10.11 22.95 -20.57
C ILE A 3 -8.62 22.80 -20.24
N ARG A 4 -8.10 23.62 -19.31
CA ARG A 4 -6.80 23.36 -18.69
C ARG A 4 -6.93 22.07 -17.89
N GLY A 5 -6.64 20.94 -18.53
CA GLY A 5 -6.43 19.69 -17.82
C GLY A 5 -5.34 19.90 -16.77
N LYS A 6 -5.49 19.30 -15.58
CA LYS A 6 -4.42 19.24 -14.59
C LYS A 6 -3.16 18.68 -15.27
N SER A 7 -2.01 19.29 -15.04
CA SER A 7 -0.76 18.75 -15.58
C SER A 7 -0.48 17.37 -14.96
N PHE A 8 0.37 16.58 -15.61
CA PHE A 8 0.82 15.30 -15.07
C PHE A 8 1.43 15.46 -13.67
N ASN A 9 2.24 16.51 -13.48
CA ASN A 9 2.85 16.82 -12.19
C ASN A 9 1.79 17.17 -11.13
N ASP A 10 0.73 17.92 -11.48
CA ASP A 10 -0.36 18.22 -10.55
C ASP A 10 -1.11 16.95 -10.13
N SER A 11 -1.24 15.98 -11.04
CA SER A 11 -1.89 14.69 -10.76
C SER A 11 -1.03 13.83 -9.82
N ALA A 12 0.29 13.81 -10.03
CA ALA A 12 1.24 13.17 -9.14
C ALA A 12 1.25 13.81 -7.74
N ASP A 13 1.26 15.15 -7.66
CA ASP A 13 1.26 15.89 -6.39
C ASP A 13 -0.05 15.70 -5.61
N SER A 14 -1.18 15.62 -6.33
CA SER A 14 -2.47 15.25 -5.74
C SER A 14 -2.44 13.82 -5.17
N THR A 15 -1.84 12.88 -5.90
CA THR A 15 -1.69 11.49 -5.43
C THR A 15 -0.84 11.43 -4.17
N VAL A 16 0.26 12.16 -4.14
CA VAL A 16 1.13 12.25 -2.95
C VAL A 16 0.37 12.78 -1.74
N THR A 17 -0.42 13.84 -1.92
CA THR A 17 -1.23 14.42 -0.85
C THR A 17 -2.22 13.41 -0.28
N VAL A 18 -2.95 12.70 -1.15
CA VAL A 18 -3.97 11.71 -0.75
C VAL A 18 -3.34 10.56 0.04
N PHE A 19 -2.30 9.93 -0.50
CA PHE A 19 -1.71 8.74 0.13
C PHE A 19 -0.88 9.07 1.38
N THR A 20 -0.36 10.29 1.50
CA THR A 20 0.21 10.77 2.77
C THR A 20 -0.88 10.84 3.85
N GLY A 21 -2.05 11.38 3.52
CA GLY A 21 -3.20 11.42 4.46
C GLY A 21 -3.68 10.02 4.87
N VAL A 22 -3.62 9.03 3.96
CA VAL A 22 -3.91 7.63 4.27
C VAL A 22 -2.94 7.08 5.31
N LEU A 23 -1.62 7.30 5.13
CA LEU A 23 -0.60 6.87 6.09
C LEU A 23 -0.76 7.55 7.46
N ASP A 24 -1.02 8.86 7.47
CA ASP A 24 -1.27 9.61 8.71
C ASP A 24 -2.47 9.04 9.47
N THR A 25 -3.54 8.71 8.75
CA THR A 25 -4.75 8.14 9.33
C THR A 25 -4.48 6.75 9.91
N ALA A 26 -3.82 5.87 9.15
CA ALA A 26 -3.45 4.53 9.60
C ALA A 26 -2.53 4.57 10.83
N MET A 27 -1.51 5.44 10.81
CA MET A 27 -0.60 5.63 11.95
C MET A 27 -1.35 6.10 13.20
N LYS A 28 -2.21 7.12 13.08
CA LYS A 28 -3.00 7.63 14.21
C LYS A 28 -3.92 6.56 14.77
N ALA A 29 -4.64 5.83 13.91
CA ALA A 29 -5.50 4.73 14.31
C ALA A 29 -4.70 3.64 15.07
N ASN A 30 -3.54 3.23 14.56
CA ASN A 30 -2.70 2.23 15.21
C ASN A 30 -2.18 2.71 16.58
N LYS A 31 -1.79 3.99 16.73
CA LYS A 31 -1.40 4.56 18.02
C LYS A 31 -2.53 4.53 19.05
N ILE A 32 -3.77 4.82 18.62
CA ILE A 32 -4.96 4.75 19.48
C ILE A 32 -5.18 3.32 19.94
N ILE A 33 -5.14 2.36 19.00
CA ILE A 33 -5.32 0.94 19.29
C ILE A 33 -4.27 0.48 20.32
N ASP A 34 -3.00 0.84 20.13
CA ASP A 34 -1.91 0.46 21.05
C ASP A 34 -2.09 1.07 22.44
N CYS A 35 -2.52 2.33 22.51
CA CYS A 35 -2.81 3.00 23.76
C CYS A 35 -3.96 2.32 24.52
N VAL A 36 -5.07 2.03 23.84
CA VAL A 36 -6.22 1.37 24.46
C VAL A 36 -5.87 -0.03 24.95
N LYS A 37 -5.22 -0.84 24.09
CA LYS A 37 -4.78 -2.19 24.44
C LYS A 37 -3.90 -2.19 25.68
N THR A 38 -2.83 -1.39 25.65
CA THR A 38 -1.88 -1.28 26.77
C THR A 38 -2.58 -0.87 28.07
N HIS A 39 -3.51 0.08 28.01
CA HIS A 39 -4.24 0.53 29.19
C HIS A 39 -5.18 -0.54 29.72
N PHE A 40 -5.91 -1.23 28.85
CA PHE A 40 -6.87 -2.27 29.25
C PHE A 40 -6.13 -3.45 29.87
N ASP A 41 -5.03 -3.88 29.26
CA ASP A 41 -4.16 -4.95 29.79
C ASP A 41 -3.59 -4.57 31.17
N THR A 42 -3.06 -3.36 31.32
CA THR A 42 -2.46 -2.89 32.58
C THR A 42 -3.48 -2.80 33.72
N ASN A 43 -4.74 -2.48 33.40
CA ASN A 43 -5.80 -2.29 34.39
C ASN A 43 -6.75 -3.49 34.51
N ASN A 44 -6.43 -4.62 33.86
CA ASN A 44 -7.26 -5.83 33.82
C ASN A 44 -8.71 -5.56 33.40
N ILE A 45 -8.89 -4.70 32.40
CA ILE A 45 -10.21 -4.42 31.81
C ILE A 45 -10.48 -5.52 30.77
N ASP A 46 -11.36 -6.46 31.13
CA ASP A 46 -11.75 -7.56 30.25
C ASP A 46 -12.76 -7.08 29.18
N LEU A 47 -12.25 -6.83 27.98
CA LEU A 47 -13.05 -6.46 26.81
C LEU A 47 -12.47 -7.15 25.57
N CYS A 48 -13.33 -7.61 24.66
CA CYS A 48 -12.87 -8.18 23.38
C CYS A 48 -12.28 -7.09 22.47
N LEU A 49 -11.01 -7.25 22.07
CA LEU A 49 -10.27 -6.30 21.23
C LEU A 49 -9.97 -6.85 19.82
N ASP A 50 -10.57 -7.98 19.43
CA ASP A 50 -10.36 -8.61 18.12
C ASP A 50 -10.67 -7.65 16.95
N GLY A 51 -11.67 -6.78 17.12
CA GLY A 51 -12.00 -5.74 16.14
C GLY A 51 -10.88 -4.72 15.93
N PHE A 52 -10.09 -4.41 16.97
CA PHE A 52 -8.90 -3.57 16.85
C PHE A 52 -7.74 -4.30 16.18
N ASP A 53 -7.54 -5.59 16.47
CA ASP A 53 -6.53 -6.40 15.77
C ASP A 53 -6.80 -6.51 14.28
N LEU A 54 -8.08 -6.68 13.91
CA LEU A 54 -8.52 -6.67 12.54
C LEU A 54 -8.22 -5.32 11.86
N VAL A 55 -8.61 -4.20 12.49
CA VAL A 55 -8.35 -2.85 11.95
C VAL A 55 -6.85 -2.61 11.77
N ARG A 56 -6.03 -2.96 12.77
CA ARG A 56 -4.57 -2.80 12.69
C ARG A 56 -4.00 -3.59 11.52
N LYS A 57 -4.42 -4.84 11.35
CA LYS A 57 -3.93 -5.69 10.26
C LYS A 57 -4.38 -5.21 8.88
N ILE A 58 -5.57 -4.62 8.76
CA ILE A 58 -6.00 -3.95 7.54
C ILE A 58 -5.17 -2.68 7.28
N ASN A 59 -4.90 -1.87 8.31
CA ASN A 59 -4.05 -0.69 8.23
C ASN A 59 -2.63 -1.04 7.75
N ASP A 60 -2.07 -2.18 8.15
CA ASP A 60 -0.76 -2.65 7.68
C ASP A 60 -0.77 -2.92 6.16
N VAL A 61 -1.86 -3.48 5.63
CA VAL A 61 -2.03 -3.71 4.18
C VAL A 61 -2.23 -2.39 3.44
N VAL A 62 -3.12 -1.52 3.93
CA VAL A 62 -3.36 -0.19 3.34
C VAL A 62 -2.05 0.62 3.29
N SER A 63 -1.29 0.60 4.39
CA SER A 63 -0.04 1.35 4.50
C SER A 63 1.01 0.85 3.51
N LEU A 64 1.12 -0.47 3.31
CA LEU A 64 2.03 -1.06 2.32
C LEU A 64 1.80 -0.47 0.93
N PHE A 65 0.54 -0.41 0.48
CA PHE A 65 0.21 0.06 -0.84
C PHE A 65 0.17 1.59 -0.96
N ALA A 66 -0.12 2.29 0.14
CA ALA A 66 0.02 3.74 0.20
C ALA A 66 1.49 4.17 0.05
N ILE A 67 2.43 3.50 0.74
CA ILE A 67 3.87 3.71 0.56
C ILE A 67 4.28 3.45 -0.89
N ALA A 68 3.88 2.30 -1.45
CA ALA A 68 4.20 1.97 -2.83
C ALA A 68 3.67 3.02 -3.82
N THR A 69 2.44 3.47 -3.63
CA THR A 69 1.83 4.48 -4.51
C THR A 69 2.50 5.84 -4.38
N LEU A 70 2.94 6.23 -3.18
CA LEU A 70 3.73 7.45 -2.96
C LEU A 70 5.06 7.39 -3.73
N ASP A 71 5.81 6.30 -3.55
CA ASP A 71 7.08 6.08 -4.25
C ASP A 71 6.90 6.11 -5.77
N LEU A 72 5.82 5.49 -6.27
CA LEU A 72 5.52 5.46 -7.70
C LEU A 72 5.02 6.80 -8.24
N ALA A 73 4.27 7.59 -7.46
CA ALA A 73 3.85 8.94 -7.86
C ALA A 73 5.06 9.88 -8.00
N VAL A 74 5.98 9.83 -7.04
CA VAL A 74 7.25 10.58 -7.09
C VAL A 74 8.11 10.08 -8.25
N SER A 75 8.25 8.76 -8.40
CA SER A 75 9.02 8.15 -9.51
C SER A 75 8.43 8.54 -10.87
N SER A 76 7.12 8.56 -11.01
CA SER A 76 6.43 8.99 -12.23
C SER A 76 6.79 10.43 -12.60
N LYS A 77 6.72 11.34 -11.62
CA LYS A 77 7.14 12.74 -11.79
C LYS A 77 8.61 12.85 -12.18
N MET A 78 9.49 12.10 -11.54
CA MET A 78 10.92 12.10 -11.87
C MET A 78 11.18 11.54 -13.26
N LEU A 79 10.50 10.46 -13.66
CA LEU A 79 10.65 9.85 -14.98
C LEU A 79 10.22 10.82 -16.09
N TYR A 80 9.10 11.51 -15.89
CA TYR A 80 8.59 12.51 -16.83
C TYR A 80 9.53 13.70 -17.01
N ASN A 81 10.15 14.17 -15.93
CA ASN A 81 11.04 15.33 -15.95
C ASN A 81 12.53 14.96 -16.18
N ALA A 82 12.86 13.69 -16.36
CA ALA A 82 14.24 13.24 -16.48
C ALA A 82 14.94 13.82 -17.71
N SER A 83 16.05 14.52 -17.48
CA SER A 83 16.82 15.24 -18.49
C SER A 83 17.80 14.36 -19.25
N ASN A 84 18.17 13.22 -18.67
CA ASN A 84 19.15 12.30 -19.24
C ASN A 84 18.80 10.83 -18.94
N ASN A 85 19.47 9.91 -19.63
CA ASN A 85 19.20 8.49 -19.53
C ASN A 85 19.55 7.90 -18.15
N TRP A 86 20.54 8.46 -17.43
CA TRP A 86 20.92 7.95 -16.12
C TRP A 86 19.88 8.27 -15.05
N GLU A 87 19.26 9.45 -15.11
CA GLU A 87 18.09 9.79 -14.29
C GLU A 87 16.93 8.82 -14.56
N LYS A 88 16.62 8.55 -15.85
CA LYS A 88 15.60 7.56 -16.23
C LYS A 88 15.93 6.18 -15.67
N ILE A 89 17.17 5.70 -15.85
CA ILE A 89 17.61 4.40 -15.35
C ILE A 89 17.47 4.33 -13.83
N TYR A 90 17.91 5.36 -13.11
CA TYR A 90 17.77 5.43 -11.65
C TYR A 90 16.31 5.29 -11.20
N VAL A 91 15.41 6.04 -11.84
CA VAL A 91 13.98 5.99 -11.53
C VAL A 91 13.37 4.64 -11.87
N ILE A 92 13.67 4.09 -13.05
CA ILE A 92 13.16 2.77 -13.47
C ILE A 92 13.59 1.69 -12.48
N LYS A 93 14.86 1.70 -12.02
CA LYS A 93 15.33 0.76 -10.98
C LYS A 93 14.47 0.80 -9.72
N ASN A 94 14.13 1.99 -9.26
CA ASN A 94 13.31 2.18 -8.06
C ASN A 94 11.88 1.68 -8.28
N VAL A 95 11.27 1.96 -9.43
CA VAL A 95 9.94 1.46 -9.78
C VAL A 95 9.89 -0.07 -9.73
N TYR A 96 10.85 -0.75 -10.37
CA TYR A 96 10.93 -2.22 -10.33
C TYR A 96 11.10 -2.75 -8.90
N LEU A 97 11.91 -2.08 -8.07
CA LEU A 97 12.11 -2.45 -6.67
C LEU A 97 10.83 -2.30 -5.85
N THR A 98 10.18 -1.14 -5.94
CA THR A 98 8.93 -0.83 -5.22
C THR A 98 7.84 -1.83 -5.57
N VAL A 99 7.58 -2.07 -6.87
CA VAL A 99 6.58 -3.05 -7.31
C VAL A 99 6.91 -4.46 -6.81
N PHE A 100 8.18 -4.86 -6.92
CA PHE A 100 8.61 -6.20 -6.51
C PHE A 100 8.38 -6.45 -5.02
N GLU A 101 8.89 -5.56 -4.16
CA GLU A 101 8.78 -5.69 -2.71
C GLU A 101 7.34 -5.52 -2.22
N SER A 102 6.52 -4.71 -2.91
CA SER A 102 5.10 -4.55 -2.59
C SER A 102 4.35 -5.88 -2.76
N PHE A 103 4.44 -6.53 -3.92
CA PHE A 103 3.77 -7.82 -4.12
C PHE A 103 4.35 -8.94 -3.25
N LYS A 104 5.66 -8.94 -3.03
CA LYS A 104 6.32 -9.91 -2.16
C LYS A 104 5.82 -9.78 -0.71
N THR A 105 5.66 -8.55 -0.23
CA THR A 105 5.14 -8.28 1.12
C THR A 105 3.64 -8.58 1.19
N PHE A 106 2.87 -8.19 0.18
CA PHE A 106 1.43 -8.46 0.09
C PHE A 106 1.11 -9.95 0.16
N ASN A 107 1.96 -10.81 -0.39
CA ASN A 107 1.75 -12.26 -0.35
C ASN A 107 1.59 -12.81 1.09
N LYS A 108 2.17 -12.13 2.10
CA LYS A 108 2.00 -12.48 3.52
C LYS A 108 0.59 -12.21 4.04
N TYR A 109 -0.11 -11.21 3.49
CA TYR A 109 -1.46 -10.82 3.88
C TYR A 109 -2.55 -11.52 3.06
N ARG A 110 -2.18 -12.10 1.92
CA ARG A 110 -3.13 -12.75 0.99
C ARG A 110 -4.00 -13.80 1.65
N GLN A 111 -3.42 -14.68 2.46
CA GLN A 111 -4.17 -15.72 3.18
C GLN A 111 -5.18 -15.11 4.16
N PHE A 112 -4.79 -14.06 4.87
CA PHE A 112 -5.66 -13.37 5.80
C PHE A 112 -6.87 -12.73 5.10
N LEU A 113 -6.65 -12.02 3.99
CA LEU A 113 -7.72 -11.40 3.21
C LEU A 113 -8.63 -12.46 2.58
N ASN A 114 -8.08 -13.60 2.15
CA ASN A 114 -8.87 -14.73 1.65
C ASN A 114 -9.80 -15.30 2.72
N VAL A 115 -9.31 -15.47 3.94
CA VAL A 115 -10.14 -15.96 5.06
C VAL A 115 -11.25 -14.96 5.38
N ILE A 116 -10.96 -13.66 5.36
CA ILE A 116 -11.99 -12.63 5.55
C ILE A 116 -13.05 -12.72 4.47
N SER A 117 -12.65 -12.73 3.19
CA SER A 117 -13.60 -12.70 2.08
C SER A 117 -14.39 -14.00 1.92
N GLU A 118 -13.84 -15.16 2.28
CA GLU A 118 -14.56 -16.43 2.19
C GLU A 118 -15.49 -16.68 3.40
N LYS A 119 -15.05 -16.32 4.60
CA LYS A 119 -15.74 -16.71 5.84
C LYS A 119 -16.55 -15.59 6.47
N ALA A 120 -15.97 -14.40 6.58
CA ALA A 120 -16.59 -13.28 7.28
C ALA A 120 -17.42 -12.41 6.32
N LEU A 121 -16.96 -12.23 5.09
CA LEU A 121 -17.54 -11.34 4.08
C LEU A 121 -17.71 -12.01 2.70
N PRO A 122 -18.54 -13.07 2.57
CA PRO A 122 -18.72 -13.78 1.31
C PRO A 122 -19.10 -12.88 0.13
N HIS A 123 -19.83 -11.79 0.39
CA HIS A 123 -20.22 -10.82 -0.64
C HIS A 123 -19.03 -10.04 -1.24
N LEU A 124 -17.86 -10.02 -0.58
CA LEU A 124 -16.63 -9.42 -1.11
C LEU A 124 -15.68 -10.45 -1.76
N GLN A 125 -16.05 -11.73 -1.77
CA GLN A 125 -15.21 -12.80 -2.31
C GLN A 125 -14.88 -12.57 -3.79
N GLU A 126 -15.88 -12.22 -4.59
CA GLU A 126 -15.71 -11.96 -6.02
C GLU A 126 -14.74 -10.79 -6.27
N ASN A 127 -14.88 -9.70 -5.50
CA ASN A 127 -13.96 -8.56 -5.57
C ASN A 127 -12.51 -8.99 -5.31
N PHE A 128 -12.28 -9.80 -4.26
CA PHE A 128 -10.94 -10.28 -3.96
C PHE A 128 -10.39 -11.24 -5.02
N VAL A 129 -11.23 -12.09 -5.61
CA VAL A 129 -10.84 -12.95 -6.73
C VAL A 129 -10.42 -12.11 -7.94
N ASN A 130 -11.15 -11.04 -8.25
CA ASN A 130 -10.83 -10.14 -9.36
C ASN A 130 -9.50 -9.41 -9.14
N ILE A 131 -9.25 -8.90 -7.93
CA ILE A 131 -7.96 -8.30 -7.57
C ILE A 131 -6.81 -9.31 -7.76
N ASN A 132 -6.98 -10.54 -7.28
CA ASN A 132 -5.98 -11.59 -7.44
C ASN A 132 -5.72 -11.95 -8.91
N ASN A 133 -6.76 -11.93 -9.75
CA ASN A 133 -6.63 -12.13 -11.19
C ASN A 133 -5.84 -10.98 -11.84
N SER A 134 -6.12 -9.73 -11.49
CA SER A 134 -5.38 -8.56 -11.96
C SER A 134 -3.90 -8.63 -11.58
N ILE A 135 -3.60 -8.99 -10.32
CA ILE A 135 -2.21 -9.19 -9.86
C ILE A 135 -1.52 -10.31 -10.67
N ARG A 136 -2.21 -11.43 -10.93
CA ARG A 136 -1.64 -12.52 -11.72
C ARG A 136 -1.34 -12.09 -13.16
N THR A 137 -2.26 -11.37 -13.79
CA THR A 137 -2.08 -10.84 -15.15
C THR A 137 -0.90 -9.89 -15.20
N PHE A 138 -0.85 -8.92 -14.29
CA PHE A 138 0.26 -7.98 -14.15
C PHE A 138 1.61 -8.71 -14.01
N LYS A 139 1.69 -9.69 -13.09
CA LYS A 139 2.92 -10.44 -12.84
C LYS A 139 3.40 -11.20 -14.07
N LYS A 140 2.48 -11.70 -14.89
CA LYS A 140 2.80 -12.39 -16.14
C LYS A 140 3.31 -11.40 -17.18
N GLU A 141 2.61 -10.29 -17.36
CA GLU A 141 2.94 -9.26 -18.36
C GLU A 141 4.34 -8.67 -18.13
N TYR A 142 4.61 -8.22 -16.90
CA TYR A 142 5.88 -7.60 -16.52
C TYR A 142 6.93 -8.61 -16.03
N LYS A 143 6.72 -9.91 -16.30
CA LYS A 143 7.67 -10.99 -16.02
C LYS A 143 8.24 -10.95 -14.60
N TYR A 144 7.34 -10.83 -13.62
CA TYR A 144 7.65 -10.61 -12.21
C TYR A 144 8.66 -11.63 -11.65
N GLU A 145 8.45 -12.92 -11.94
CA GLU A 145 9.27 -14.01 -11.39
C GLU A 145 10.64 -14.16 -12.07
N THR A 146 10.83 -13.60 -13.27
CA THR A 146 12.08 -13.71 -14.03
C THR A 146 12.82 -12.36 -14.07
N ASP A 147 12.36 -11.44 -14.90
CA ASP A 147 13.11 -10.24 -15.28
C ASP A 147 13.14 -9.26 -14.10
N MET A 148 11.99 -8.99 -13.49
CA MET A 148 11.88 -8.09 -12.34
C MET A 148 12.63 -8.61 -11.11
N LYS A 149 12.55 -9.92 -10.83
CA LYS A 149 13.33 -10.57 -9.76
C LYS A 149 14.84 -10.42 -9.98
N THR A 150 15.29 -10.59 -11.23
CA THR A 150 16.70 -10.43 -11.62
C THR A 150 17.15 -8.98 -11.44
N ILE A 151 16.37 -8.01 -11.93
CA ILE A 151 16.64 -6.58 -11.77
C ILE A 151 16.73 -6.21 -10.29
N ARG A 152 15.76 -6.66 -9.47
CA ARG A 152 15.75 -6.41 -8.03
C ARG A 152 17.00 -6.95 -7.35
N ASN A 153 17.36 -8.20 -7.61
CA ASN A 153 18.47 -8.87 -6.90
C ASN A 153 19.83 -8.32 -7.31
N ASN A 154 20.03 -8.01 -8.59
CA ASN A 154 21.37 -7.74 -9.10
C ASN A 154 21.67 -6.24 -9.21
N ILE A 155 20.65 -5.38 -9.30
CA ILE A 155 20.86 -4.00 -9.77
C ILE A 155 20.14 -2.96 -8.92
N SER A 156 18.91 -3.23 -8.47
CA SER A 156 18.14 -2.25 -7.68
C SER A 156 18.36 -2.40 -6.17
N GLY A 157 18.35 -3.62 -5.64
CA GLY A 157 18.54 -3.87 -4.20
C GLY A 157 20.00 -3.92 -3.77
N HIS A 158 20.92 -4.16 -4.71
CA HIS A 158 22.35 -4.28 -4.50
C HIS A 158 23.12 -3.62 -5.66
N ILE A 159 24.34 -3.16 -5.41
CA ILE A 159 25.25 -2.75 -6.48
C ILE A 159 25.92 -4.02 -7.01
N SER A 160 25.68 -4.37 -8.28
CA SER A 160 26.32 -5.53 -8.92
C SER A 160 27.83 -5.35 -8.98
N ASP A 161 28.58 -6.40 -8.66
CA ASP A 161 30.02 -6.52 -8.93
C ASP A 161 30.30 -6.94 -10.38
N ASP A 162 29.35 -7.62 -11.02
CA ASP A 162 29.36 -7.91 -12.47
C ASP A 162 28.87 -6.72 -13.31
N VAL A 163 29.82 -5.97 -13.90
CA VAL A 163 29.56 -4.82 -14.78
C VAL A 163 28.82 -5.22 -16.06
N ASP A 164 29.11 -6.39 -16.63
CA ASP A 164 28.48 -6.85 -17.86
C ASP A 164 27.00 -7.13 -17.64
N LEU A 165 26.68 -7.83 -16.55
CA LEU A 165 25.31 -8.09 -16.13
C LEU A 165 24.56 -6.79 -15.84
N TYR A 166 25.20 -5.88 -15.10
CA TYR A 166 24.64 -4.57 -14.79
C TYR A 166 24.28 -3.82 -16.07
N TYR A 167 25.27 -3.63 -16.95
CA TYR A 167 25.10 -2.83 -18.17
C TYR A 167 24.09 -3.45 -19.13
N LYS A 168 24.18 -4.77 -19.39
CA LYS A 168 23.24 -5.51 -20.27
C LYS A 168 21.79 -5.45 -19.78
N THR A 169 21.57 -5.23 -18.50
CA THR A 169 20.21 -5.12 -17.95
C THR A 169 19.68 -3.70 -18.06
N ILE A 170 20.47 -2.68 -17.68
CA ILE A 170 20.00 -1.28 -17.72
C ILE A 170 19.75 -0.78 -19.14
N ILE A 171 20.47 -1.28 -20.15
CA ILE A 171 20.25 -0.89 -21.56
C ILE A 171 18.90 -1.39 -22.09
N LYS A 172 18.25 -2.34 -21.41
CA LYS A 172 16.92 -2.86 -21.77
C LYS A 172 15.79 -2.08 -21.11
N PHE A 173 16.10 -1.12 -20.24
CA PHE A 173 15.08 -0.32 -19.59
C PHE A 173 14.37 0.58 -20.58
N ASP A 174 13.05 0.59 -20.45
CA ASP A 174 12.13 1.29 -21.33
C ASP A 174 11.21 2.14 -20.44
N GLY A 175 11.32 3.47 -20.61
CA GLY A 175 10.58 4.43 -19.81
C GLY A 175 9.06 4.35 -20.05
N ASP A 176 8.64 4.11 -21.30
CA ASP A 176 7.23 4.08 -21.66
C ASP A 176 6.56 2.84 -21.08
N LYS A 177 7.19 1.67 -21.24
CA LYS A 177 6.73 0.42 -20.58
C LYS A 177 6.75 0.51 -19.07
N THR A 178 7.71 1.24 -18.50
CA THR A 178 7.74 1.48 -17.05
C THR A 178 6.58 2.36 -16.63
N GLY A 179 6.22 3.37 -17.41
CA GLY A 179 5.02 4.19 -17.19
C GLY A 179 3.73 3.37 -17.22
N GLU A 180 3.57 2.48 -18.20
CA GLU A 180 2.44 1.55 -18.29
C GLU A 180 2.36 0.66 -17.03
N MET A 181 3.49 0.09 -16.62
CA MET A 181 3.59 -0.74 -15.41
C MET A 181 3.15 0.03 -14.16
N ILE A 182 3.52 1.30 -14.03
CA ILE A 182 3.09 2.13 -12.90
C ILE A 182 1.57 2.32 -12.93
N ILE A 183 0.99 2.66 -14.08
CA ILE A 183 -0.45 2.88 -14.23
C ILE A 183 -1.24 1.62 -13.87
N GLU A 184 -0.82 0.45 -14.36
CA GLU A 184 -1.48 -0.81 -14.05
C GLU A 184 -1.36 -1.18 -12.56
N PHE A 185 -0.19 -0.94 -11.95
CA PHE A 185 0.01 -1.17 -10.53
C PHE A 185 -0.88 -0.26 -9.66
N ILE A 186 -1.01 1.02 -10.04
CA ILE A 186 -1.89 1.98 -9.35
C ILE A 186 -3.35 1.54 -9.42
N LYS A 187 -3.82 1.05 -10.57
CA LYS A 187 -5.19 0.51 -10.69
C LYS A 187 -5.45 -0.66 -9.74
N ILE A 188 -4.52 -1.62 -9.67
CA ILE A 188 -4.60 -2.75 -8.73
C ILE A 188 -4.64 -2.25 -7.28
N THR A 189 -3.85 -1.22 -6.98
CA THR A 189 -3.79 -0.62 -5.65
C THR A 189 -5.11 0.07 -5.30
N ASP A 190 -5.73 0.78 -6.24
CA ASP A 190 -7.03 1.41 -6.05
C ASP A 190 -8.12 0.37 -5.77
N ASP A 191 -8.21 -0.69 -6.59
CA ASP A 191 -9.15 -1.80 -6.38
C ASP A 191 -8.97 -2.43 -4.99
N LEU A 192 -7.71 -2.63 -4.57
CA LEU A 192 -7.41 -3.18 -3.27
C LEU A 192 -7.78 -2.22 -2.13
N ASN A 193 -7.52 -0.92 -2.26
CA ASN A 193 -7.91 0.06 -1.24
C ASN A 193 -9.42 0.17 -1.09
N ASN A 194 -10.17 0.09 -2.20
CA ASN A 194 -11.63 0.04 -2.18
C ASN A 194 -12.11 -1.20 -1.43
N PHE A 195 -11.57 -2.37 -1.76
CA PHE A 195 -11.87 -3.62 -1.05
C PHE A 195 -11.56 -3.55 0.46
N LEU A 196 -10.41 -2.99 0.85
CA LEU A 196 -10.04 -2.84 2.27
C LEU A 196 -10.94 -1.83 2.99
N THR A 197 -11.35 -0.77 2.31
CA THR A 197 -12.31 0.22 2.82
C THR A 197 -13.67 -0.42 3.05
N ASP A 198 -14.15 -1.22 2.10
CA ASP A 198 -15.42 -1.95 2.21
C ASP A 198 -15.41 -2.89 3.43
N ILE A 199 -14.28 -3.53 3.73
CA ILE A 199 -14.11 -4.33 4.96
C ILE A 199 -14.27 -3.44 6.20
N LEU A 200 -13.58 -2.29 6.26
CA LEU A 200 -13.62 -1.42 7.45
C LEU A 200 -14.98 -0.77 7.70
N GLN A 201 -15.79 -0.59 6.65
CA GLN A 201 -17.13 0.01 6.73
C GLN A 201 -18.21 -0.95 7.24
N GLN A 202 -17.89 -2.24 7.39
CA GLN A 202 -18.87 -3.23 7.83
C GLN A 202 -19.34 -2.94 9.25
N THR A 203 -20.66 -2.91 9.45
CA THR A 203 -21.28 -2.53 10.72
C THR A 203 -20.81 -3.39 11.89
N TYR A 204 -20.61 -4.69 11.66
CA TYR A 204 -20.16 -5.63 12.69
C TYR A 204 -18.67 -5.46 13.07
N ILE A 205 -17.89 -4.71 12.28
CA ILE A 205 -16.53 -4.26 12.65
C ILE A 205 -16.62 -2.91 13.34
N HIS A 206 -17.45 -2.00 12.80
CA HIS A 206 -17.57 -0.64 13.29
C HIS A 206 -18.18 -0.54 14.70
N GLN A 207 -19.30 -1.23 14.96
CA GLN A 207 -20.03 -1.12 16.22
C GLN A 207 -19.23 -1.61 17.44
N PRO A 208 -18.60 -2.81 17.43
CA PRO A 208 -17.80 -3.25 18.57
C PRO A 208 -16.64 -2.31 18.87
N ASN A 209 -15.97 -1.82 17.82
CA ASN A 209 -14.87 -0.87 17.95
C ASN A 209 -15.33 0.47 18.55
N GLN A 210 -16.54 0.94 18.22
CA GLN A 210 -17.12 2.13 18.84
C GLN A 210 -17.39 1.93 20.34
N GLU A 211 -17.88 0.76 20.76
CA GLU A 211 -18.11 0.47 22.18
C GLU A 211 -16.79 0.44 22.96
N VAL A 212 -15.76 -0.20 22.41
CA VAL A 212 -14.40 -0.17 22.98
C VAL A 212 -13.92 1.26 23.17
N LEU A 213 -14.07 2.11 22.14
CA LEU A 213 -13.67 3.52 22.21
C LEU A 213 -14.50 4.33 23.22
N LYS A 214 -15.78 4.03 23.42
CA LYS A 214 -16.61 4.67 24.45
C LYS A 214 -16.13 4.33 25.86
N VAL A 215 -15.73 3.09 26.10
CA VAL A 215 -15.13 2.67 27.37
C VAL A 215 -13.78 3.36 27.55
N ALA A 216 -12.90 3.30 26.55
CA ALA A 216 -11.60 3.94 26.57
C ALA A 216 -11.68 5.44 26.92
N LYS A 217 -12.61 6.18 26.30
CA LYS A 217 -12.84 7.60 26.59
C LYS A 217 -13.21 7.91 28.05
N LYS A 218 -13.80 6.94 28.76
CA LYS A 218 -14.19 7.09 30.17
C LYS A 218 -13.06 6.75 31.13
N VAL A 219 -12.21 5.81 30.77
CA VAL A 219 -11.22 5.22 31.69
C VAL A 219 -9.79 5.72 31.45
N ILE A 220 -9.48 6.22 30.25
CA ILE A 220 -8.15 6.74 29.92
C ILE A 220 -8.13 8.26 30.13
N PRO A 221 -7.32 8.79 31.07
CA PRO A 221 -7.17 10.23 31.25
C PRO A 221 -6.64 10.91 29.99
N ASN A 222 -7.16 12.09 29.67
CA ASN A 222 -6.75 12.89 28.50
C ASN A 222 -6.83 12.15 27.15
N PHE A 223 -7.66 11.10 27.05
CA PHE A 223 -7.80 10.30 25.83
C PHE A 223 -8.03 11.15 24.57
N ASN A 224 -8.88 12.18 24.66
CA ASN A 224 -9.16 13.05 23.53
C ASN A 224 -7.96 13.92 23.13
N GLU A 225 -7.10 14.32 24.07
CA GLU A 225 -5.91 15.11 23.78
C GLU A 225 -4.82 14.28 23.09
N MET A 226 -4.82 12.96 23.32
CA MET A 226 -3.94 11.99 22.66
C MET A 226 -4.32 11.71 21.20
N LEU A 227 -5.55 12.04 20.78
CA LEU A 227 -6.02 11.84 19.39
C LEU A 227 -5.48 12.90 18.41
N PHE A 228 -5.03 14.05 18.91
CA PHE A 228 -4.72 15.23 18.11
C PHE A 228 -3.27 15.75 18.25
N LYS A 229 -2.39 14.99 18.91
CA LYS A 229 -0.93 15.22 18.92
C LYS A 229 -0.23 14.14 18.10
#